data_AF-A0A7C3I8I7-F1
#
_entry.id   AF-A0A7C3I8I7-F1
#
_cell.length_a   1.000
_cell.length_b   1.000
_cell.length_c   1.000
_cell.angle_alpha   90.00
_cell.angle_beta   90.00
_cell.angle_gamma   90.00
#
_symmetry.space_group_name_H-M   'P 1'
#
loop_
_entity.id
_entity.type
_entity.pdbx_description
1 polymer ?
#
loop_
_entity_poly.entity_id
_entity_poly.type
_entity_poly.pdbx_seq_one_letter_code
_entity_poly.pdbx_strand_id
1 'polypeptide(L)'
;MREFLKEVEQWAVGGYLEALAKGDRLTAAERQQCAERLARYTGLDAKLIDQAELRLALPEFNRALLLDSNLLVGRLDSRLTGPGTRDLSRRMEFDPSMTAIRPPYTAAFNQYVREELGFESDLEYYILGGGIGRWNPNAEGEYVNVSDSLRRALARNPYLKIYLGAGFYDMATPYFAAYYTLDHMALPAPLRNNIRVYEYEAGHMYYIHEPSLRQLSKDMAGFAEWAAPAAQ
;
A
#
# COMPACT_ATOMS: atom_id res chain seq x y z
N MET A 1 -1.54 -17.43 -6.88
CA MET A 1 -1.58 -15.98 -6.61
C MET A 1 -1.11 -15.15 -7.79
N ARG A 2 0.13 -15.32 -8.29
CA ARG A 2 0.67 -14.47 -9.37
C ARG A 2 -0.14 -14.41 -10.66
N GLU A 3 -0.56 -15.55 -11.21
CA GLU A 3 -1.39 -15.56 -12.43
C GLU A 3 -2.71 -14.80 -12.23
N PHE A 4 -3.33 -14.93 -11.06
CA PHE A 4 -4.53 -14.20 -10.71
C PHE A 4 -4.27 -12.69 -10.61
N LEU A 5 -3.20 -12.27 -9.94
CA LEU A 5 -2.84 -10.85 -9.84
C LEU A 5 -2.57 -10.25 -11.22
N LYS A 6 -1.84 -10.95 -12.09
CA LYS A 6 -1.59 -10.52 -13.47
C LYS A 6 -2.88 -10.32 -14.27
N GLU A 7 -3.84 -11.23 -14.14
CA GLU A 7 -5.17 -11.08 -14.74
C GLU A 7 -5.89 -9.82 -14.23
N VAL A 8 -5.89 -9.62 -12.91
CA VAL A 8 -6.55 -8.48 -12.25
C VAL A 8 -5.88 -7.16 -12.65
N GLU A 9 -4.55 -7.10 -12.67
CA GLU A 9 -3.75 -5.94 -13.06
C GLU A 9 -4.07 -5.51 -14.49
N GLN A 10 -4.08 -6.47 -15.43
CA GLN A 10 -4.43 -6.20 -16.84
C GLN A 10 -5.85 -5.68 -16.99
N TRP A 11 -6.79 -6.25 -16.26
CA TRP A 11 -8.17 -5.77 -16.29
C TRP A 11 -8.32 -4.39 -15.64
N ALA A 12 -7.60 -4.14 -14.53
CA ALA A 12 -7.64 -2.88 -13.81
C ALA A 12 -7.18 -1.70 -14.67
N VAL A 13 -6.08 -1.85 -15.44
CA VAL A 13 -5.60 -0.80 -16.36
C VAL A 13 -6.23 -0.82 -17.74
N GLY A 14 -7.08 -1.82 -18.02
CA GLY A 14 -7.81 -1.96 -19.27
C GLY A 14 -9.30 -1.67 -19.05
N GLY A 15 -10.10 -2.74 -19.02
CA GLY A 15 -11.57 -2.65 -18.99
C GLY A 15 -12.14 -1.83 -17.84
N TYR A 16 -11.51 -1.83 -16.66
CA TYR A 16 -11.98 -1.01 -15.55
C TYR A 16 -11.73 0.49 -15.78
N LEU A 17 -10.52 0.88 -16.20
CA LEU A 17 -10.24 2.27 -16.58
C LEU A 17 -11.15 2.74 -17.73
N GLU A 18 -11.41 1.88 -18.72
CA GLU A 18 -12.34 2.20 -19.81
C GLU A 18 -13.75 2.47 -19.29
N ALA A 19 -14.28 1.60 -18.41
CA ALA A 19 -15.58 1.80 -17.78
C ALA A 19 -15.63 3.13 -17.00
N LEU A 20 -14.61 3.43 -16.20
CA LEU A 20 -14.54 4.70 -15.46
C LEU A 20 -14.43 5.92 -16.39
N ALA A 21 -13.75 5.80 -17.52
CA ALA A 21 -13.60 6.88 -18.51
C ALA A 21 -14.89 7.14 -19.32
N LYS A 22 -15.75 6.13 -19.48
CA LYS A 22 -17.07 6.32 -20.10
C LYS A 22 -18.00 7.17 -19.23
N GLY A 23 -17.89 7.07 -17.90
CA GLY A 23 -18.74 7.80 -16.96
C GLY A 23 -20.22 7.51 -17.22
N ASP A 24 -21.07 8.54 -17.26
CA ASP A 24 -22.51 8.42 -17.50
C ASP A 24 -22.89 7.84 -18.88
N ARG A 25 -21.92 7.69 -19.79
CA ARG A 25 -22.13 7.03 -21.09
C ARG A 25 -22.09 5.50 -21.00
N LEU A 26 -21.73 4.94 -19.85
CA LEU A 26 -21.71 3.50 -19.63
C LEU A 26 -23.15 2.97 -19.70
N THR A 27 -23.40 1.98 -20.56
CA THR A 27 -24.71 1.34 -20.62
C THR A 27 -24.98 0.56 -19.33
N ALA A 28 -26.26 0.32 -19.01
CA ALA A 28 -26.63 -0.47 -17.84
C ALA A 28 -25.98 -1.88 -17.83
N ALA A 29 -25.88 -2.51 -19.01
CA ALA A 29 -25.23 -3.82 -19.16
C ALA A 29 -23.71 -3.75 -18.91
N GLU A 30 -23.02 -2.74 -19.45
CA GLU A 30 -21.57 -2.54 -19.19
C GLU A 30 -21.31 -2.24 -17.71
N ARG A 31 -22.16 -1.43 -17.08
CA ARG A 31 -22.06 -1.08 -15.66
C ARG A 31 -22.22 -2.32 -14.78
N GLN A 32 -23.26 -3.11 -15.03
CA GLN A 32 -23.48 -4.37 -14.32
C GLN A 32 -22.30 -5.33 -14.50
N GLN A 33 -21.80 -5.51 -15.73
CA GLN A 33 -20.65 -6.38 -15.99
C GLN A 33 -19.40 -5.91 -15.25
N CYS A 34 -19.16 -4.59 -15.19
CA CYS A 34 -18.05 -4.01 -14.45
C CYS A 34 -18.20 -4.26 -12.93
N ALA A 35 -19.39 -4.04 -12.37
CA ALA A 35 -19.68 -4.28 -10.96
C ALA A 35 -19.50 -5.76 -10.58
N GLU A 36 -20.00 -6.69 -11.40
CA GLU A 36 -19.81 -8.14 -11.20
C GLU A 36 -18.34 -8.55 -11.27
N ARG A 37 -17.56 -7.94 -12.18
CA ARG A 37 -16.13 -8.22 -12.29
C ARG A 37 -15.34 -7.66 -11.10
N LEU A 38 -15.66 -6.45 -10.63
CA LEU A 38 -15.11 -5.91 -9.39
C LEU A 38 -15.46 -6.81 -8.20
N ALA A 39 -16.71 -7.27 -8.09
CA ALA A 39 -17.15 -8.16 -7.02
C ALA A 39 -16.32 -9.45 -7.01
N ARG A 40 -16.09 -10.05 -8.17
CA ARG A 40 -15.24 -11.24 -8.32
C ARG A 40 -13.80 -11.01 -7.83
N TYR A 41 -13.21 -9.84 -8.08
CA TYR A 41 -11.82 -9.57 -7.72
C TYR A 41 -11.64 -9.05 -6.30
N THR A 42 -12.62 -8.34 -5.77
CA THR A 42 -12.56 -7.71 -4.44
C THR A 42 -13.19 -8.56 -3.35
N GLY A 43 -14.05 -9.52 -3.70
CA GLY A 43 -14.86 -10.28 -2.76
C GLY A 43 -16.04 -9.48 -2.19
N LEU A 44 -16.28 -8.26 -2.69
CA LEU A 44 -17.41 -7.42 -2.26
C LEU A 44 -18.69 -7.75 -3.02
N ASP A 45 -19.82 -7.37 -2.44
CA ASP A 45 -21.12 -7.50 -3.09
C ASP A 45 -21.25 -6.52 -4.27
N ALA A 46 -21.71 -7.01 -5.43
CA ALA A 46 -21.81 -6.21 -6.65
C ALA A 46 -22.78 -5.02 -6.50
N LYS A 47 -23.84 -5.14 -5.68
CA LYS A 47 -24.76 -4.04 -5.41
C LYS A 47 -24.09 -2.93 -4.61
N LEU A 48 -23.22 -3.28 -3.65
CA LEU A 48 -22.44 -2.29 -2.91
C LEU A 48 -21.49 -1.52 -3.86
N ILE A 49 -20.85 -2.24 -4.78
CA ILE A 49 -19.95 -1.66 -5.78
C ILE A 49 -20.70 -0.72 -6.72
N ASP A 50 -21.88 -1.15 -7.16
CA ASP A 50 -22.77 -0.38 -8.02
C ASP A 50 -23.27 0.89 -7.32
N GLN A 51 -23.62 0.81 -6.03
CA GLN A 51 -23.98 1.97 -5.20
C GLN A 51 -22.81 2.95 -4.98
N ALA A 52 -21.58 2.45 -5.02
CA ALA A 52 -20.36 3.25 -4.96
C ALA A 52 -19.95 3.82 -6.34
N GLU A 53 -20.84 3.77 -7.35
CA GLU A 53 -20.55 4.23 -8.71
C GLU A 53 -19.29 3.61 -9.30
N LEU A 54 -19.09 2.32 -9.04
CA LEU A 54 -17.89 1.55 -9.40
C LEU A 54 -16.59 2.06 -8.75
N ARG A 55 -16.65 3.02 -7.83
CA ARG A 55 -15.50 3.70 -7.21
C ARG A 55 -15.51 3.50 -5.69
N LEU A 56 -15.01 2.35 -5.26
CA LEU A 56 -14.92 2.03 -3.84
C LEU A 56 -13.86 2.86 -3.13
N ALA A 57 -14.26 3.59 -2.09
CA ALA A 57 -13.29 4.20 -1.19
C ALA A 57 -12.69 3.14 -0.26
N LEU A 58 -11.42 3.31 0.10
CA LEU A 58 -10.70 2.34 0.93
C LEU A 58 -11.41 2.05 2.29
N PRO A 59 -11.89 3.05 3.05
CA PRO A 59 -12.62 2.77 4.28
C PRO A 59 -13.91 1.97 4.09
N GLU A 60 -14.54 2.05 2.91
CA GLU A 60 -15.73 1.27 2.58
C GLU A 60 -15.34 -0.19 2.34
N PHE A 61 -14.27 -0.41 1.55
CA PHE A 61 -13.71 -1.75 1.34
C PHE A 61 -13.30 -2.42 2.66
N ASN A 62 -12.57 -1.71 3.52
CA ASN A 62 -12.08 -2.25 4.80
C ASN A 62 -13.22 -2.75 5.71
N ARG A 63 -14.41 -2.15 5.61
CA ARG A 63 -15.57 -2.52 6.41
C ARG A 63 -16.46 -3.56 5.75
N ALA A 64 -16.55 -3.52 4.43
CA ALA A 64 -17.48 -4.36 3.68
C ALA A 64 -16.95 -5.79 3.48
N LEU A 65 -15.63 -5.99 3.40
CA LEU A 65 -15.04 -7.29 3.02
C LEU A 65 -15.46 -8.45 3.91
N LEU A 66 -15.58 -8.22 5.23
CA LEU A 66 -15.96 -9.25 6.22
C LEU A 66 -17.23 -8.86 7.00
N LEU A 67 -18.14 -8.12 6.35
CA LEU A 67 -19.35 -7.58 6.97
C LEU A 67 -20.25 -8.67 7.57
N ASP A 68 -20.39 -9.81 6.89
CA ASP A 68 -21.22 -10.93 7.34
C ASP A 68 -20.73 -11.53 8.67
N SER A 69 -19.41 -11.52 8.88
CA SER A 69 -18.76 -11.94 10.11
C SER A 69 -18.71 -10.85 11.18
N ASN A 70 -19.28 -9.66 10.91
CA ASN A 70 -19.19 -8.47 11.76
C ASN A 70 -17.73 -8.09 12.09
N LEU A 71 -16.85 -8.21 11.09
CA LEU A 71 -15.44 -7.85 11.17
C LEU A 71 -15.12 -6.75 10.15
N LEU A 72 -14.05 -6.01 10.43
CA LEU A 72 -13.40 -5.12 9.47
C LEU A 72 -11.91 -5.49 9.35
N VAL A 73 -11.29 -5.11 8.24
CA VAL A 73 -9.89 -5.42 7.92
C VAL A 73 -9.00 -4.17 7.96
N GLY A 74 -7.73 -4.36 8.28
CA GLY A 74 -6.77 -3.26 8.43
C GLY A 74 -6.43 -2.52 7.14
N ARG A 75 -6.08 -1.23 7.27
CA ARG A 75 -5.61 -0.41 6.15
C ARG A 75 -4.14 -0.71 5.83
N LEU A 76 -3.29 -0.88 6.85
CA LEU A 76 -1.89 -1.22 6.65
C LEU A 76 -1.68 -2.70 6.35
N ASP A 77 -2.53 -3.58 6.88
CA ASP A 77 -2.46 -5.02 6.60
C ASP A 77 -3.86 -5.61 6.63
N SER A 78 -4.40 -5.93 5.46
CA SER A 78 -5.77 -6.45 5.33
C SER A 78 -5.94 -7.88 5.86
N ARG A 79 -4.85 -8.55 6.28
CA ARG A 79 -4.92 -9.84 6.98
C ARG A 79 -5.30 -9.67 8.44
N LEU A 80 -5.08 -8.48 9.01
CA LEU A 80 -5.43 -8.16 10.38
C LEU A 80 -6.88 -7.70 10.45
N THR A 81 -7.65 -8.31 11.35
CA THR A 81 -9.08 -8.06 11.52
C THR A 81 -9.38 -7.54 12.91
N GLY A 82 -10.51 -6.86 13.05
CA GLY A 82 -11.02 -6.41 14.33
C GLY A 82 -12.54 -6.35 14.34
N PRO A 83 -13.15 -6.17 15.54
CA PRO A 83 -14.59 -6.01 15.67
C PRO A 83 -15.12 -4.89 14.77
N GLY A 84 -16.12 -5.22 13.97
CA GLY A 84 -16.81 -4.28 13.10
C GLY A 84 -18.22 -3.95 13.56
N THR A 85 -18.95 -3.29 12.68
CA THR A 85 -20.40 -3.05 12.80
C THR A 85 -21.05 -3.28 11.44
N ARG A 86 -22.22 -3.92 11.44
CA ARG A 86 -23.03 -4.11 10.23
C ARG A 86 -23.66 -2.83 9.68
N ASP A 87 -23.68 -1.75 10.47
CA ASP A 87 -24.20 -0.46 10.03
C ASP A 87 -23.18 0.26 9.14
N LEU A 88 -23.27 0.04 7.82
CA LEU A 88 -22.41 0.66 6.81
C LEU A 88 -22.41 2.21 6.80
N SER A 89 -23.33 2.88 7.50
CA SER A 89 -23.27 4.34 7.65
C SER A 89 -22.22 4.83 8.66
N ARG A 90 -21.81 3.99 9.62
CA ARG A 90 -20.86 4.37 10.67
C ARG A 90 -19.43 4.41 10.14
N ARG A 91 -18.64 5.40 10.54
CA ARG A 91 -17.21 5.44 10.18
C ARG A 91 -16.43 4.35 10.90
N MET A 92 -15.30 3.93 10.33
CA MET A 92 -14.31 3.14 11.08
C MET A 92 -13.86 3.94 12.30
N GLU A 93 -14.01 3.36 13.49
CA GLU A 93 -13.55 3.96 14.74
C GLU A 93 -12.04 3.76 14.95
N PHE A 94 -11.50 2.64 14.44
CA PHE A 94 -10.09 2.29 14.52
C PHE A 94 -9.67 1.41 13.33
N ASP A 95 -8.36 1.22 13.17
CA ASP A 95 -7.76 0.31 12.20
C ASP A 95 -7.11 -0.87 12.96
N PRO A 96 -7.51 -2.13 12.74
CA PRO A 96 -6.97 -3.29 13.45
C PRO A 96 -5.47 -3.46 13.26
N SER A 97 -4.95 -3.12 12.07
CA SER A 97 -3.52 -3.18 11.80
C SER A 97 -2.75 -2.14 12.62
N MET A 98 -3.32 -0.94 12.79
CA MET A 98 -2.76 0.09 13.68
C MET A 98 -2.81 -0.34 15.16
N THR A 99 -3.90 -0.97 15.59
CA THR A 99 -4.04 -1.49 16.96
C THR A 99 -3.03 -2.60 17.26
N ALA A 100 -2.72 -3.45 16.27
CA ALA A 100 -1.72 -4.50 16.41
C ALA A 100 -0.28 -3.95 16.46
N ILE A 101 -0.01 -2.82 15.80
CA ILE A 101 1.34 -2.28 15.64
C ILE A 101 1.69 -1.24 16.71
N ARG A 102 0.82 -0.27 17.00
CA ARG A 102 1.21 0.88 17.85
C ARG A 102 1.64 0.48 19.27
N PRO A 103 0.83 -0.25 20.06
CA PRO A 103 1.19 -0.52 21.45
C PRO A 103 2.53 -1.24 21.62
N PRO A 104 2.83 -2.37 20.92
CA PRO A 104 4.09 -3.07 21.14
C PRO A 104 5.30 -2.26 20.70
N TYR A 105 5.24 -1.52 19.58
CA TYR A 105 6.35 -0.69 19.13
C TYR A 105 6.57 0.53 20.05
N THR A 106 5.49 1.15 20.56
CA THR A 106 5.61 2.26 21.53
C THR A 106 6.27 1.78 22.81
N ALA A 107 5.81 0.66 23.36
CA ALA A 107 6.36 0.11 24.60
C ALA A 107 7.84 -0.29 24.42
N ALA A 108 8.15 -1.04 23.36
CA ALA A 108 9.50 -1.51 23.09
C ALA A 108 10.49 -0.35 22.91
N PHE A 109 10.13 0.68 22.13
CA PHE A 109 11.01 1.84 21.94
C PHE A 109 11.20 2.63 23.23
N ASN A 110 10.12 2.89 23.98
CA ASN A 110 10.19 3.63 25.23
C ASN A 110 11.04 2.92 26.30
N GLN A 111 11.00 1.59 26.32
CA GLN A 111 11.86 0.78 27.18
C GLN A 111 13.31 0.87 26.71
N TYR A 112 13.58 0.57 25.44
CA TYR A 112 14.93 0.57 24.86
C TYR A 112 15.66 1.90 25.06
N VAL A 113 14.99 3.01 24.77
CA VAL A 113 15.62 4.34 24.83
C VAL A 113 15.99 4.76 26.26
N ARG A 114 15.21 4.32 27.26
CA ARG A 114 15.45 4.65 28.68
C ARG A 114 16.41 3.69 29.34
N GLU A 115 16.18 2.39 29.18
CA GLU A 115 16.93 1.36 29.93
C GLU A 115 18.27 1.02 29.28
N GLU A 116 18.33 0.95 27.94
CA GLU A 116 19.56 0.54 27.24
C GLU A 116 20.39 1.74 26.78
N LEU A 117 19.75 2.77 26.20
CA LEU A 117 20.46 3.96 25.73
C LEU A 117 20.68 5.00 26.83
N GLY A 118 19.97 4.91 27.97
CA GLY A 118 20.07 5.85 29.08
C GLY A 118 19.57 7.27 28.75
N PHE A 119 18.71 7.42 27.74
CA PHE A 119 18.14 8.72 27.37
C PHE A 119 16.84 8.97 28.12
N GLU A 120 16.81 10.04 28.89
CA GLU A 120 15.65 10.47 29.66
C GLU A 120 15.14 11.83 29.17
N SER A 121 13.82 11.93 29.03
CA SER A 121 13.12 13.15 28.64
C SER A 121 11.66 13.09 29.10
N ASP A 122 11.13 14.24 29.52
CA ASP A 122 9.71 14.41 29.87
C ASP A 122 8.83 14.68 28.64
N LEU A 123 9.42 14.76 27.45
CA LEU A 123 8.66 14.93 26.21
C LEU A 123 7.91 13.65 25.84
N GLU A 124 6.66 13.80 25.40
CA GLU A 124 5.87 12.69 24.89
C GLU A 124 6.50 12.11 23.61
N TYR A 125 6.69 10.79 23.59
CA TYR A 125 7.10 10.09 22.39
C TYR A 125 5.90 9.81 21.47
N TYR A 126 5.78 10.62 20.42
CA TYR A 126 4.75 10.46 19.40
C TYR A 126 5.15 9.41 18.35
N ILE A 127 4.75 8.15 18.55
CA ILE A 127 5.10 7.05 17.64
C ILE A 127 4.61 7.24 16.19
N LEU A 128 3.44 7.88 16.02
CA LEU A 128 2.84 8.11 14.71
C LEU A 128 1.88 9.29 14.80
N GLY A 129 2.32 10.43 14.26
CA GLY A 129 1.58 11.69 14.33
C GLY A 129 1.47 12.25 15.75
N GLY A 130 1.07 13.51 15.86
CA GLY A 130 1.19 14.27 17.11
C GLY A 130 2.60 14.86 17.27
N GLY A 131 2.74 15.82 18.17
CA GLY A 131 4.01 16.55 18.39
C GLY A 131 4.43 17.50 17.27
N ILE A 132 3.79 17.42 16.09
CA ILE A 132 4.00 18.34 14.96
C ILE A 132 2.68 18.94 14.48
N GLY A 133 2.76 20.13 13.87
CA GLY A 133 1.60 20.82 13.28
C GLY A 133 0.97 20.07 12.11
N ARG A 134 -0.15 20.58 11.59
CA ARG A 134 -0.82 19.99 10.41
C ARG A 134 0.10 20.06 9.20
N TRP A 135 0.42 18.91 8.64
CA TRP A 135 1.10 18.82 7.35
C TRP A 135 0.17 19.27 6.21
N ASN A 136 0.70 20.05 5.26
CA ASN A 136 0.00 20.40 4.04
C ASN A 136 0.63 19.66 2.85
N PRO A 137 0.13 18.47 2.48
CA PRO A 137 0.69 17.71 1.35
C PRO A 137 0.42 18.38 0.00
N ASN A 138 -0.52 19.31 -0.07
CA ASN A 138 -0.87 20.03 -1.30
C ASN A 138 -0.43 21.50 -1.21
N ALA A 139 0.67 21.78 -0.51
CA ALA A 139 1.17 23.15 -0.37
C ALA A 139 1.41 23.84 -1.72
N GLU A 140 1.73 23.06 -2.75
CA GLU A 140 1.98 23.52 -4.11
C GLU A 140 0.75 23.41 -5.04
N GLY A 141 -0.42 23.01 -4.51
CA GLY A 141 -1.64 22.83 -5.32
C GLY A 141 -1.67 21.57 -6.19
N GLU A 142 -0.68 20.71 -6.07
CA GLU A 142 -0.55 19.46 -6.82
C GLU A 142 -0.50 18.24 -5.87
N TYR A 143 -0.76 17.05 -6.43
CA TYR A 143 -0.49 15.81 -5.72
C TYR A 143 1.02 15.64 -5.50
N VAL A 144 1.41 15.22 -4.30
CA VAL A 144 2.82 14.91 -4.01
C VAL A 144 3.30 13.83 -4.97
N ASN A 145 4.30 14.19 -5.80
CA ASN A 145 4.89 13.29 -6.76
C ASN A 145 6.42 13.43 -6.77
N VAL A 146 7.11 12.35 -6.39
CA VAL A 146 8.58 12.30 -6.34
C VAL A 146 9.18 11.53 -7.52
N SER A 147 8.36 11.08 -8.48
CA SER A 147 8.81 10.24 -9.59
C SER A 147 9.82 10.96 -10.49
N ASP A 148 9.63 12.27 -10.77
CA ASP A 148 10.60 13.04 -11.56
C ASP A 148 11.93 13.23 -10.81
N SER A 149 11.89 13.44 -9.49
CA SER A 149 13.11 13.51 -8.67
C SER A 149 13.89 12.20 -8.72
N LEU A 150 13.21 11.06 -8.62
CA LEU A 150 13.83 9.74 -8.72
C LEU A 150 14.39 9.48 -10.14
N ARG A 151 13.65 9.89 -11.18
CA ARG A 151 14.09 9.82 -12.59
C ARG A 151 15.35 10.62 -12.81
N ARG A 152 15.40 11.87 -12.31
CA ARG A 152 16.59 12.74 -12.41
C ARG A 152 17.78 12.17 -11.63
N ALA A 153 17.55 11.55 -10.47
CA ALA A 153 18.61 10.91 -9.69
C ALA A 153 19.25 9.76 -10.48
N LEU A 154 18.44 8.86 -11.05
CA LEU A 154 18.92 7.77 -11.92
C LEU A 154 19.62 8.28 -13.19
N ALA A 155 19.11 9.35 -13.80
CA ALA A 155 19.71 9.93 -15.00
C ALA A 155 21.08 10.57 -14.72
N ARG A 156 21.25 11.20 -13.54
CA ARG A 156 22.53 11.82 -13.13
C ARG A 156 23.53 10.81 -12.61
N ASN A 157 23.05 9.73 -11.98
CA ASN A 157 23.88 8.65 -11.50
C ASN A 157 23.39 7.31 -12.08
N PRO A 158 23.90 6.89 -13.25
CA PRO A 158 23.52 5.63 -13.87
C PRO A 158 23.96 4.39 -13.07
N TYR A 159 24.74 4.56 -11.98
CA TYR A 159 25.11 3.50 -11.05
C TYR A 159 24.16 3.40 -9.85
N LEU A 160 23.30 4.40 -9.61
CA LEU A 160 22.31 4.38 -8.54
C LEU A 160 21.37 3.17 -8.73
N LYS A 161 21.25 2.35 -7.68
CA LYS A 161 20.34 1.21 -7.63
C LYS A 161 19.18 1.49 -6.69
N ILE A 162 17.99 0.99 -7.05
CA ILE A 162 16.75 1.19 -6.29
C ILE A 162 16.21 -0.18 -5.87
N TYR A 163 15.91 -0.30 -4.59
CA TYR A 163 15.13 -1.37 -4.01
C TYR A 163 13.70 -0.86 -3.79
N LEU A 164 12.70 -1.55 -4.31
CA LEU A 164 11.29 -1.34 -3.97
C LEU A 164 10.75 -2.60 -3.30
N GLY A 165 10.36 -2.51 -2.03
CA GLY A 165 9.66 -3.58 -1.31
C GLY A 165 8.17 -3.27 -1.22
N ALA A 166 7.31 -4.23 -1.52
CA ALA A 166 5.86 -4.05 -1.47
C ALA A 166 5.15 -5.24 -0.82
N GLY A 167 4.17 -4.96 0.03
CA GLY A 167 3.29 -5.96 0.61
C GLY A 167 2.02 -6.13 -0.21
N PHE A 168 1.61 -7.37 -0.50
CA PHE A 168 0.37 -7.64 -1.24
C PHE A 168 -0.90 -7.20 -0.50
N TYR A 169 -0.86 -7.15 0.82
CA TYR A 169 -2.01 -6.83 1.68
C TYR A 169 -1.94 -5.40 2.22
N ASP A 170 -1.03 -4.58 1.68
CA ASP A 170 -0.94 -3.16 1.98
C ASP A 170 -1.98 -2.39 1.16
N MET A 171 -2.99 -1.85 1.85
CA MET A 171 -4.01 -1.02 1.21
C MET A 171 -3.69 0.48 1.33
N ALA A 172 -2.70 0.85 2.15
CA ALA A 172 -2.28 2.23 2.34
C ALA A 172 -1.45 2.73 1.17
N THR A 173 -0.53 1.88 0.69
CA THR A 173 0.30 2.11 -0.49
C THR A 173 0.31 0.85 -1.36
N PRO A 174 -0.79 0.56 -2.09
CA PRO A 174 -0.92 -0.68 -2.84
C PRO A 174 0.23 -0.92 -3.81
N TYR A 175 0.74 -2.16 -3.85
CA TYR A 175 1.92 -2.51 -4.65
C TYR A 175 1.78 -2.09 -6.12
N PHE A 176 0.58 -2.27 -6.70
CA PHE A 176 0.36 -1.96 -8.11
C PHE A 176 0.38 -0.46 -8.41
N ALA A 177 0.06 0.40 -7.43
CA ALA A 177 0.23 1.86 -7.58
C ALA A 177 1.72 2.25 -7.63
N ALA A 178 2.58 1.53 -6.90
CA ALA A 178 4.02 1.71 -7.02
C ALA A 178 4.53 1.29 -8.40
N TYR A 179 3.97 0.22 -8.99
CA TYR A 179 4.37 -0.28 -10.31
C TYR A 179 3.97 0.70 -11.39
N TYR A 180 2.72 1.16 -11.30
CA TYR A 180 2.23 2.26 -12.14
C TYR A 180 3.19 3.44 -12.07
N THR A 181 3.60 3.87 -10.87
CA THR A 181 4.54 4.99 -10.71
C THR A 181 5.87 4.71 -11.43
N LEU A 182 6.49 3.54 -11.21
CA LEU A 182 7.75 3.15 -11.85
C LEU A 182 7.65 3.12 -13.38
N ASP A 183 6.56 2.57 -13.93
CA ASP A 183 6.35 2.45 -15.36
C ASP A 183 6.14 3.81 -16.06
N HIS A 184 5.65 4.80 -15.31
CA HIS A 184 5.37 6.16 -15.78
C HIS A 184 6.48 7.17 -15.44
N MET A 185 7.64 6.71 -14.93
CA MET A 185 8.80 7.59 -14.71
C MET A 185 9.50 8.05 -16.00
N ALA A 186 9.12 7.56 -17.18
CA ALA A 186 9.79 7.86 -18.45
C ALA A 186 11.32 7.60 -18.42
N LEU A 187 11.74 6.54 -17.70
CA LEU A 187 13.14 6.11 -17.65
C LEU A 187 13.57 5.44 -18.97
N PRO A 188 14.75 5.77 -19.51
CA PRO A 188 15.41 4.98 -20.55
C PRO A 188 15.54 3.51 -20.14
N ALA A 189 15.36 2.58 -21.08
CA ALA A 189 15.36 1.14 -20.81
C ALA A 189 16.59 0.64 -20.02
N PRO A 190 17.84 1.11 -20.27
CA PRO A 190 18.99 0.70 -19.46
C PRO A 190 18.89 1.09 -17.98
N LEU A 191 18.29 2.25 -17.68
CA LEU A 191 18.12 2.73 -16.30
C LEU A 191 17.00 1.99 -15.57
N ARG A 192 16.04 1.40 -16.28
CA ARG A 192 15.03 0.52 -15.65
C ARG A 192 15.67 -0.71 -15.01
N ASN A 193 16.78 -1.20 -15.56
CA ASN A 193 17.53 -2.32 -14.99
C ASN A 193 18.21 -1.98 -13.65
N ASN A 194 18.21 -0.71 -13.23
CA ASN A 194 18.69 -0.29 -11.91
C ASN A 194 17.63 -0.39 -10.81
N ILE A 195 16.43 -0.89 -11.12
CA ILE A 195 15.34 -1.03 -10.16
C ILE A 195 15.07 -2.51 -9.95
N ARG A 196 15.06 -2.94 -8.69
CA ARG A 196 14.61 -4.27 -8.29
C ARG A 196 13.40 -4.15 -7.39
N VAL A 197 12.38 -4.94 -7.71
CA VAL A 197 11.13 -4.98 -6.99
C VAL A 197 11.03 -6.31 -6.26
N TYR A 198 10.65 -6.23 -4.98
CA TYR A 198 10.53 -7.35 -4.07
C TYR A 198 9.15 -7.32 -3.43
N GLU A 199 8.55 -8.49 -3.31
CA GLU A 199 7.15 -8.59 -2.93
C GLU A 199 6.97 -9.57 -1.79
N TYR A 200 6.12 -9.18 -0.86
CA TYR A 200 5.95 -9.86 0.40
C TYR A 200 4.47 -10.23 0.61
N GLU A 201 4.24 -11.46 1.05
CA GLU A 201 2.93 -11.94 1.50
C GLU A 201 2.56 -11.34 2.87
N ALA A 202 2.55 -10.01 2.94
CA ALA A 202 2.28 -9.21 4.12
C ALA A 202 1.70 -7.83 3.76
N GLY A 203 1.35 -7.03 4.77
CA GLY A 203 0.96 -5.64 4.60
C GLY A 203 2.13 -4.67 4.51
N HIS A 204 1.86 -3.42 4.88
CA HIS A 204 2.73 -2.25 4.80
C HIS A 204 4.07 -2.46 5.54
N MET A 205 4.00 -2.97 6.77
CA MET A 205 5.18 -3.33 7.56
C MET A 205 5.45 -4.82 7.37
N TYR A 206 5.85 -5.24 6.17
CA TYR A 206 6.00 -6.66 5.83
C TYR A 206 6.94 -7.45 6.77
N TYR A 207 7.84 -6.77 7.48
CA TYR A 207 8.71 -7.37 8.49
C TYR A 207 8.01 -7.80 9.79
N ILE A 208 6.73 -7.44 10.03
CA ILE A 208 5.96 -7.99 11.16
C ILE A 208 5.52 -9.43 10.91
N HIS A 209 5.58 -9.88 9.65
CA HIS A 209 5.32 -11.25 9.26
C HIS A 209 6.63 -12.00 9.16
N GLU A 210 6.87 -12.95 10.06
CA GLU A 210 8.17 -13.59 10.25
C GLU A 210 8.74 -14.27 8.97
N PRO A 211 7.97 -15.00 8.14
CA PRO A 211 8.45 -15.48 6.84
C PRO A 211 8.89 -14.35 5.91
N SER A 212 8.14 -13.25 5.85
CA SER A 212 8.47 -12.07 5.04
C SER A 212 9.68 -11.32 5.58
N LEU A 213 9.89 -11.25 6.91
CA LEU A 213 11.10 -10.72 7.52
C LEU A 213 12.34 -11.51 7.12
N ARG A 214 12.28 -12.85 7.17
CA ARG A 214 13.37 -13.70 6.70
C ARG A 214 13.67 -13.48 5.23
N GLN A 215 12.63 -13.34 4.40
CA GLN A 215 12.79 -13.07 2.98
C GLN A 215 13.41 -11.69 2.75
N LEU A 216 12.92 -10.65 3.43
CA LEU A 216 13.46 -9.30 3.41
C LEU A 216 14.95 -9.29 3.73
N SER A 217 15.38 -10.01 4.77
CA SER A 217 16.79 -10.09 5.13
C SER A 217 17.65 -10.64 3.99
N LYS A 218 17.18 -11.68 3.30
CA LYS A 218 17.87 -12.26 2.14
C LYS A 218 17.88 -11.31 0.95
N ASP A 219 16.74 -10.68 0.68
CA ASP A 219 16.58 -9.74 -0.44
C ASP A 219 17.47 -8.51 -0.27
N MET A 220 17.56 -7.98 0.95
CA MET A 220 18.43 -6.85 1.29
C MET A 220 19.91 -7.22 1.14
N ALA A 221 20.32 -8.41 1.59
CA ALA A 221 21.67 -8.91 1.37
C ALA A 221 22.00 -9.03 -0.12
N GLY A 222 21.13 -9.69 -0.89
CA GLY A 222 21.31 -9.84 -2.34
C GLY A 222 21.20 -8.52 -3.12
N PHE A 223 20.43 -7.55 -2.62
CA PHE A 223 20.39 -6.19 -3.16
C PHE A 223 21.71 -5.47 -2.89
N ALA A 224 22.24 -5.54 -1.67
CA ALA A 224 23.51 -4.91 -1.32
C ALA A 224 24.67 -5.47 -2.15
N GLU A 225 24.74 -6.79 -2.32
CA GLU A 225 25.73 -7.44 -3.20
C GLU A 225 25.59 -6.99 -4.66
N TRP A 226 24.37 -6.93 -5.18
CA TRP A 226 24.13 -6.48 -6.55
C TRP A 226 24.40 -4.98 -6.77
N ALA A 227 24.13 -4.17 -5.76
CA ALA A 227 24.35 -2.73 -5.79
C ALA A 227 25.82 -2.34 -5.52
N ALA A 228 26.62 -3.28 -5.01
CA ALA A 228 28.05 -3.07 -4.81
C ALA A 228 28.73 -2.78 -6.16
N PRO A 229 29.69 -1.85 -6.20
CA PRO A 229 30.53 -1.67 -7.37
C PRO A 229 31.23 -2.99 -7.74
N ALA A 230 31.39 -3.26 -9.04
CA ALA A 230 32.26 -4.36 -9.45
C ALA A 230 33.67 -4.11 -8.88
N ALA A 231 34.25 -5.12 -8.23
CA ALA A 231 35.64 -5.05 -7.79
C ALA A 231 36.52 -4.73 -9.00
N GLN A 232 37.33 -3.67 -8.89
CA GLN A 232 38.30 -3.26 -9.90
C GLN A 232 39.49 -4.22 -9.92
#